data_AF-A0ABD0S177-F1
#
_entry.id   AF-A0ABD0S177-F1
#
_cell.length_a   1.000
_cell.length_b   1.000
_cell.length_c   1.000
_cell.angle_alpha   90.00
_cell.angle_beta   90.00
_cell.angle_gamma   90.00
#
_symmetry.space_group_name_H-M   'P 1'
#
loop_
_entity.id
_entity.type
_entity.pdbx_description
1 polymer ?
#
loop_
_entity_poly.entity_id
_entity_poly.type
_entity_poly.pdbx_seq_one_letter_code
_entity_poly.pdbx_strand_id
1 'polypeptide(L)' 'ASRWRIPSVFSWLQQEGGLSEDEMSRTFNCGLGAVLVVSKQDAQRVLRLLQAQEEAWIVGSLAHKQP' A
#
# COMPACT_ATOMS: atom_id res chain seq x y z
N ALA A 1 -2.69 3.89 -7.58
CA ALA A 1 -1.60 2.96 -7.19
C ALA A 1 -1.55 1.78 -8.16
N SER A 2 -0.37 1.37 -8.65
CA SER A 2 -0.24 0.24 -9.60
C SER A 2 0.39 -1.02 -9.01
N ARG A 3 0.77 -1.00 -7.71
CA ARG A 3 1.58 -2.05 -7.09
C ARG A 3 0.82 -3.02 -6.18
N TRP A 4 -0.36 -2.63 -5.70
CA TRP A 4 -1.26 -3.49 -4.93
C TRP A 4 -2.70 -3.22 -5.38
N ARG A 5 -3.60 -4.15 -5.03
CA ARG A 5 -5.02 -4.02 -5.30
C ARG A 5 -5.68 -3.12 -4.26
N ILE A 6 -6.36 -2.07 -4.71
CA ILE A 6 -7.26 -1.29 -3.85
C ILE A 6 -8.63 -1.98 -3.84
N PRO A 7 -9.16 -2.40 -2.68
CA PRO A 7 -10.51 -2.97 -2.59
C PRO A 7 -11.59 -2.04 -3.15
N SER A 8 -12.59 -2.60 -3.82
CA SER A 8 -13.65 -1.82 -4.52
C SER A 8 -14.47 -0.93 -3.59
N VAL A 9 -14.57 -1.27 -2.31
CA VAL A 9 -15.24 -0.43 -1.29
C VAL A 9 -14.67 0.99 -1.24
N PHE A 10 -13.37 1.17 -1.49
CA PHE A 10 -12.76 2.50 -1.50
C PHE A 10 -13.14 3.32 -2.74
N SER A 11 -13.37 2.68 -3.89
CA SER A 11 -13.88 3.36 -5.08
C SER A 11 -15.30 3.85 -4.86
N TRP A 12 -16.14 3.03 -4.20
CA TRP A 12 -17.49 3.43 -3.82
C TRP A 12 -17.46 4.57 -2.79
N LEU A 13 -16.64 4.45 -1.74
CA LEU A 13 -16.48 5.49 -0.71
C LEU A 13 -16.03 6.83 -1.28
N GLN A 14 -15.09 6.81 -2.22
CA GLN A 14 -14.61 8.01 -2.90
C GLN A 14 -15.72 8.70 -3.67
N GLN A 15 -16.52 7.94 -4.42
CA GLN A 15 -17.62 8.46 -5.24
C GLN A 15 -18.75 9.03 -4.38
N GLU A 16 -19.23 8.27 -3.40
CA GLU A 16 -20.34 8.71 -2.53
C GLU A 16 -19.93 9.87 -1.61
N GLY A 17 -18.68 9.88 -1.16
CA GLY A 17 -18.16 10.94 -0.28
C GLY A 17 -17.68 12.19 -1.01
N GLY A 18 -17.60 12.18 -2.35
CA GLY A 18 -17.03 13.27 -3.14
C GLY A 18 -15.56 13.57 -2.79
N LEU A 19 -14.79 12.55 -2.41
CA LEU A 19 -13.44 12.71 -1.87
C LEU A 19 -12.39 12.78 -2.98
N SER A 20 -11.42 13.68 -2.82
CA SER A 20 -10.21 13.67 -3.65
C SER A 20 -9.34 12.43 -3.36
N GLU A 21 -8.47 12.05 -4.30
CA GLU A 21 -7.49 10.97 -4.06
C GLU A 21 -6.59 11.25 -2.85
N ASP A 22 -6.29 12.52 -2.65
CA ASP A 22 -5.50 13.08 -1.58
C ASP A 22 -6.19 12.89 -0.22
N GLU A 23 -7.48 13.18 -0.12
CA GLU A 23 -8.27 12.92 1.09
C GLU A 23 -8.45 11.42 1.35
N MET A 24 -8.68 10.65 0.29
CA MET A 24 -8.77 9.19 0.37
C MET A 24 -7.51 8.59 0.99
N SER A 25 -6.34 8.96 0.48
CA SER A 25 -5.05 8.41 0.94
C SER A 25 -4.61 8.91 2.31
N ARG A 26 -5.04 10.11 2.72
CA ARG A 26 -4.77 10.63 4.08
C ARG A 26 -5.66 10.01 5.15
N THR A 27 -6.89 9.64 4.79
CA THR A 27 -7.92 9.21 5.76
C THR A 27 -8.03 7.68 5.83
N PHE A 28 -7.93 7.02 4.69
CA PHE A 28 -8.12 5.59 4.56
C PHE A 28 -6.83 4.88 4.18
N ASN A 29 -6.72 3.63 4.58
CA ASN A 29 -5.56 2.80 4.27
C ASN A 29 -5.46 2.40 2.78
N CYS A 30 -6.53 2.58 2.00
CA CYS A 30 -6.62 2.22 0.59
C CYS A 30 -6.09 0.80 0.28
N GLY A 31 -6.34 -0.17 1.17
CA GLY A 31 -5.94 -1.57 1.03
C GLY A 31 -4.59 -1.95 1.65
N LEU A 32 -3.85 -1.01 2.24
CA LEU A 32 -2.59 -1.32 2.98
C LEU A 32 -2.77 -1.18 4.49
N GLY A 33 -3.06 -2.28 5.17
CA GLY A 33 -3.22 -2.28 6.64
C GLY A 33 -1.90 -2.15 7.41
N ALA A 34 -0.78 -2.55 6.81
CA ALA A 34 0.55 -2.47 7.41
C ALA A 34 1.64 -2.28 6.34
N VAL A 35 2.75 -1.67 6.74
CA VAL A 35 3.96 -1.54 5.91
C VAL A 35 5.16 -1.99 6.72
N LEU A 36 5.94 -2.91 6.17
CA LEU A 36 7.19 -3.37 6.76
C LEU A 36 8.37 -2.81 5.96
N VAL A 37 9.33 -2.20 6.65
CA VAL A 37 10.59 -1.73 6.06
C VAL A 37 11.67 -2.79 6.30
N VAL A 38 12.26 -3.29 5.22
CA VAL A 38 13.31 -4.31 5.25
C VAL A 38 14.50 -3.90 4.40
N SER A 39 15.63 -4.58 4.60
CA SER A 39 16.79 -4.43 3.73
C SER A 39 16.45 -4.83 2.29
N LYS A 40 17.08 -4.19 1.30
CA LYS A 40 16.86 -4.50 -0.12
C LYS A 40 17.17 -5.97 -0.45
N GLN A 41 18.21 -6.54 0.18
CA GLN A 41 18.61 -7.94 -0.01
C GLN A 41 17.59 -8.94 0.55
N ASP A 42 16.84 -8.55 1.59
CA ASP A 42 15.86 -9.42 2.24
C ASP A 42 14.45 -9.28 1.64
N ALA A 43 14.17 -8.22 0.87
CA ALA A 43 12.82 -7.88 0.40
C ALA A 43 12.07 -9.05 -0.25
N GLN A 44 12.69 -9.76 -1.18
CA GLN A 44 12.03 -10.87 -1.87
C GLN A 44 11.82 -12.10 -0.96
N ARG A 45 12.77 -12.35 -0.03
CA ARG A 45 12.64 -13.45 0.93
C ARG A 45 11.50 -13.19 1.89
N VAL A 46 11.43 -11.98 2.45
CA VAL A 46 10.36 -11.56 3.36
C VAL A 46 9.01 -11.54 2.64
N LEU A 47 8.94 -11.04 1.41
CA LEU A 47 7.71 -11.05 0.62
C LEU A 47 7.16 -12.48 0.47
N ARG A 48 8.00 -13.46 0.12
CA ARG A 48 7.56 -14.87 0.00
C ARG A 48 7.06 -15.45 1.31
N LEU A 49 7.68 -15.11 2.44
CA LEU A 49 7.22 -15.56 3.76
C LEU A 49 5.86 -14.98 4.12
N LEU A 50 5.62 -13.70 3.80
CA LEU A 50 4.33 -13.05 4.03
C LEU A 50 3.24 -13.60 3.10
N GLN A 51 3.54 -13.78 1.82
CA GLN A 51 2.61 -14.32 0.82
C GLN A 51 2.14 -15.75 1.11
N ALA A 52 2.82 -16.48 2.00
CA ALA A 52 2.37 -17.78 2.48
C ALA A 52 1.22 -17.70 3.49
N GLN A 53 0.94 -16.51 4.06
CA GLN A 53 -0.05 -16.30 5.12
C GLN A 53 -1.04 -15.17 4.80
N GLU A 54 -0.61 -14.14 4.06
CA GLU A 54 -1.36 -12.91 3.82
C GLU A 54 -1.13 -12.37 2.40
N GLU A 55 -2.02 -11.51 1.90
CA GLU A 55 -1.75 -10.77 0.66
C GLU A 55 -0.68 -9.69 0.89
N ALA A 56 0.42 -9.75 0.13
CA ALA A 56 1.54 -8.82 0.28
C ALA A 56 2.21 -8.46 -1.05
N TRP A 57 2.75 -7.24 -1.12
CA TRP A 57 3.43 -6.66 -2.29
C TRP A 57 4.65 -5.83 -1.88
N ILE A 58 5.60 -5.64 -2.80
CA ILE A 58 6.58 -4.57 -2.68
C ILE A 58 5.89 -3.26 -3.08
N VAL A 59 5.63 -2.39 -2.10
CA VAL A 59 4.86 -1.15 -2.31
C VAL A 59 5.75 0.06 -2.64
N GLY A 60 7.05 0.02 -2.34
CA GLY A 60 7.97 1.13 -2.61
C GLY A 60 9.39 0.89 -2.08
N SER A 61 10.15 1.98 -1.98
CA SER A 61 11.51 2.00 -1.42
C SER A 61 11.76 3.30 -0.68
N LEU A 62 12.60 3.27 0.36
CA LEU A 62 13.07 4.48 1.01
C LEU A 62 14.09 5.20 0.12
N ALA A 63 13.96 6.52 0.04
CA ALA A 63 14.89 7.41 -0.64
C ALA A 63 15.28 8.54 0.33
N HIS A 64 16.42 9.18 0.06
CA HIS A 64 16.74 10.43 0.75
C HIS A 64 15.67 11.47 0.45
N LYS A 65 15.30 12.24 1.48
CA LYS A 65 14.38 13.37 1.30
C LYS A 65 15.01 14.34 0.31
N GLN A 66 14.32 14.59 -0.80
CA GLN A 66 14.70 15.65 -1.73
C GLN A 66 14.41 17.00 -1.04
N PRO A 67 15.30 17.99 -1.18
CA PRO A 67 15.11 19.32 -0.61
C PRO A 67 13.86 20.02 -1.17
#